data_AF-A0A351TNS4-F1
#
_entry.id   AF-A0A351TNS4-F1
#
_cell.length_a   1.000
_cell.length_b   1.000
_cell.length_c   1.000
_cell.angle_alpha   90.00
_cell.angle_beta   90.00
_cell.angle_gamma   90.00
#
_symmetry.space_group_name_H-M   'P 1'
#
loop_
_entity.id
_entity.type
_entity.pdbx_description
1 polymer ?
#
loop_
_entity_poly.entity_id
_entity_poly.type
_entity_poly.pdbx_seq_one_letter_code
_entity_poly.pdbx_strand_id
1 'polypeptide(L)'
;MEKTMEKIVALAKARGFIYPGSEIYGGLANTWDYGNLGVELKNNVKRAWWQKFVQENPYNVGVDCAILMNPQTWVASGHLGGFSDPLMDCRECHERFRADKLIEDYCGENGIELKESVDAWSQEQMKEFVEEHRIPCPSCGKHNFTDIRQFNLMFKTFQGVTEDAKSVVYLRPETAQGIFVNFKNVQRTSRKKIPFGIGQIGKAFRNEITPGNFTFRTREFE
;
A
#
# COMPACT_ATOMS: atom_id res chain seq x y z
N MET A 1 31.35 -11.40 5.03
CA MET A 1 30.26 -12.10 4.33
C MET A 1 29.22 -11.07 3.95
N GLU A 2 28.90 -10.95 2.66
CA GLU A 2 27.94 -9.97 2.15
C GLU A 2 26.51 -10.30 2.63
N LYS A 3 25.80 -9.29 3.14
CA LYS A 3 24.42 -9.42 3.64
C LYS A 3 23.47 -8.99 2.52
N THR A 4 22.89 -9.96 1.81
CA THR A 4 21.94 -9.70 0.73
C THR A 4 20.51 -9.87 1.21
N MET A 5 19.54 -9.35 0.46
CA MET A 5 18.12 -9.47 0.81
C MET A 5 17.68 -10.94 0.81
N GLU A 6 18.15 -11.75 -0.13
CA GLU A 6 17.83 -13.19 -0.20
C GLU A 6 18.24 -13.91 1.07
N LYS A 7 19.39 -13.56 1.66
CA LYS A 7 19.87 -14.15 2.91
C LYS A 7 18.97 -13.77 4.10
N ILE A 8 18.46 -12.54 4.13
CA ILE A 8 17.53 -12.08 5.17
C ILE A 8 16.20 -12.84 5.05
N VAL A 9 15.64 -12.93 3.85
CA VAL A 9 14.38 -13.65 3.60
C VAL A 9 14.51 -15.13 3.95
N ALA A 10 15.60 -15.77 3.52
CA ALA A 10 15.87 -17.18 3.84
C ALA A 10 15.99 -17.41 5.36
N LEU A 11 16.67 -16.51 6.08
CA LEU A 11 16.78 -16.61 7.54
C LEU A 11 15.43 -16.39 8.23
N ALA A 12 14.65 -15.40 7.82
CA ALA A 12 13.34 -15.10 8.38
C ALA A 12 12.40 -16.31 8.24
N LYS A 13 12.41 -16.97 7.08
CA LYS A 13 11.66 -18.21 6.86
C LYS A 13 12.19 -19.36 7.72
N ALA A 14 13.50 -19.64 7.65
CA ALA A 14 14.13 -20.77 8.35
C ALA A 14 14.02 -20.68 9.88
N ARG A 15 13.84 -19.48 10.45
CA ARG A 15 13.72 -19.24 11.88
C ARG A 15 12.29 -18.98 12.36
N GLY A 16 11.29 -19.08 11.49
CA GLY A 16 9.89 -18.91 11.87
C GLY A 16 9.47 -17.47 12.16
N PHE A 17 10.06 -16.51 11.46
CA PHE A 17 9.63 -15.10 11.51
C PHE A 17 8.57 -14.79 10.45
N ILE A 18 8.85 -15.03 9.18
CA ILE A 18 7.96 -14.65 8.08
C ILE A 18 7.95 -15.75 7.03
N TYR A 19 6.75 -16.12 6.56
CA TYR A 19 6.51 -17.09 5.50
C TYR A 19 5.79 -16.41 4.31
N PRO A 20 6.01 -16.86 3.06
CA PRO A 20 5.15 -16.49 1.95
C PRO A 20 3.69 -16.85 2.24
N GLY A 21 2.77 -15.92 2.02
CA GLY A 21 1.34 -16.18 2.23
C GLY A 21 0.85 -17.29 1.30
N SER A 22 0.05 -18.23 1.82
CA SER A 22 -0.47 -19.38 1.05
C SER A 22 0.62 -20.26 0.39
N GLU A 23 1.78 -20.43 1.04
CA GLU A 23 2.96 -21.09 0.48
C GLU A 23 2.67 -22.45 -0.20
N ILE A 24 1.89 -23.33 0.45
CA ILE A 24 1.61 -24.68 -0.08
C ILE A 24 0.80 -24.68 -1.38
N TYR A 25 0.18 -23.54 -1.73
CA TYR A 25 -0.60 -23.34 -2.96
C TYR A 25 0.15 -22.53 -4.02
N GLY A 26 1.48 -22.42 -3.90
CA GLY A 26 2.31 -21.64 -4.82
C GLY A 26 2.51 -20.18 -4.40
N GLY A 27 2.01 -19.81 -3.24
CA GLY A 27 2.11 -18.46 -2.71
C GLY A 27 1.09 -17.49 -3.29
N LEU A 28 0.85 -16.38 -2.58
CA LEU A 28 0.07 -15.25 -3.07
C LEU A 28 0.95 -14.00 -3.05
N ALA A 29 1.13 -13.39 -4.23
CA ALA A 29 2.03 -12.27 -4.42
C ALA A 29 1.76 -11.13 -3.42
N ASN A 30 2.84 -10.59 -2.84
CA ASN A 30 2.81 -9.47 -1.88
C ASN A 30 1.96 -9.75 -0.62
N THR A 31 1.79 -11.02 -0.24
CA THR A 31 1.19 -11.44 1.04
C THR A 31 2.17 -12.30 1.85
N TRP A 32 2.19 -12.08 3.16
CA TRP A 32 3.17 -12.70 4.06
C TRP A 32 2.54 -13.04 5.40
N ASP A 33 2.86 -14.22 5.91
CA ASP A 33 2.40 -14.71 7.20
C ASP A 33 3.51 -14.56 8.25
N TYR A 34 3.18 -14.03 9.43
CA TYR A 34 4.12 -13.96 10.54
C TYR A 34 4.11 -15.29 11.30
N GLY A 35 5.25 -15.97 11.34
CA GLY A 35 5.43 -17.24 12.04
C GLY A 35 5.47 -17.10 13.57
N ASN A 36 5.77 -18.20 14.26
CA ASN A 36 5.72 -18.27 15.73
C ASN A 36 6.69 -17.29 16.44
N LEU A 37 7.87 -17.01 15.88
CA LEU A 37 8.75 -15.97 16.42
C LEU A 37 8.42 -14.58 15.87
N GLY A 38 7.91 -14.53 14.63
CA GLY A 38 7.52 -13.29 13.98
C GLY A 38 6.36 -12.59 14.67
N VAL A 39 5.35 -13.34 15.11
CA VAL A 39 4.20 -12.79 15.83
C VAL A 39 4.62 -12.20 17.18
N GLU A 40 5.55 -12.84 17.90
CA GLU A 40 6.08 -12.32 19.15
C GLU A 40 6.87 -11.02 18.94
N LEU A 41 7.74 -10.98 17.92
CA LEU A 41 8.45 -9.77 17.55
C LEU A 41 7.49 -8.64 17.16
N LYS A 42 6.51 -8.93 16.30
CA LYS A 42 5.50 -7.95 15.87
C LYS A 42 4.71 -7.41 17.06
N ASN A 43 4.26 -8.27 17.97
CA ASN A 43 3.53 -7.88 19.17
C ASN A 43 4.41 -7.03 20.11
N ASN A 44 5.69 -7.35 20.25
CA ASN A 44 6.64 -6.53 21.02
C ASN A 44 6.77 -5.12 20.45
N VAL A 45 6.91 -4.99 19.13
CA VAL A 45 6.99 -3.68 18.46
C VAL A 45 5.70 -2.89 18.66
N LYS A 46 4.53 -3.52 18.45
CA LYS A 46 3.22 -2.88 18.67
C LYS A 46 3.05 -2.38 20.11
N ARG A 47 3.41 -3.21 21.10
CA ARG A 47 3.35 -2.84 22.53
C ARG A 47 4.27 -1.67 22.85
N ALA A 48 5.52 -1.73 22.39
CA ALA A 48 6.48 -0.65 22.61
C ALA A 48 6.02 0.68 21.98
N TRP A 49 5.48 0.63 20.76
CA TRP A 49 4.92 1.81 20.09
C TRP A 49 3.71 2.37 20.85
N TRP A 50 2.77 1.51 21.25
CA TRP A 50 1.56 1.94 21.96
C TRP A 50 1.88 2.53 23.33
N GLN A 51 2.80 1.89 24.06
CA GLN A 51 3.30 2.41 25.33
C GLN A 51 3.90 3.81 25.11
N LYS A 52 4.82 3.95 24.16
CA LYS A 52 5.57 5.19 23.96
C LYS A 52 4.70 6.36 23.48
N PHE A 53 3.87 6.12 22.48
CA PHE A 53 3.17 7.20 21.77
C PHE A 53 1.76 7.44 22.30
N VAL A 54 1.11 6.44 22.91
CA VAL A 54 -0.26 6.57 23.38
C VAL A 54 -0.32 6.62 24.90
N GLN A 55 0.29 5.68 25.62
CA GLN A 55 0.15 5.59 27.08
C GLN A 55 1.04 6.59 27.84
N GLU A 56 2.29 6.77 27.43
CA GLU A 56 3.24 7.69 28.06
C GLU A 56 2.97 9.16 27.72
N ASN A 57 2.23 9.45 26.65
CA ASN A 57 1.87 10.81 26.28
C ASN A 57 0.52 11.21 26.91
N PRO A 58 0.50 12.17 27.86
CA PRO A 58 -0.73 12.54 28.58
C PRO A 58 -1.80 13.19 27.68
N TYR A 59 -1.44 13.63 26.47
CA TYR A 59 -2.38 14.21 25.52
C TYR A 59 -3.04 13.18 24.61
N ASN A 60 -2.45 11.99 24.45
CA ASN A 60 -2.92 11.04 23.46
C ASN A 60 -3.97 10.08 24.03
N VAL A 61 -4.84 9.59 23.15
CA VAL A 61 -5.83 8.54 23.45
C VAL A 61 -5.87 7.53 22.32
N GLY A 62 -6.36 6.32 22.60
CA GLY A 62 -6.46 5.24 21.63
C GLY A 62 -7.88 5.05 21.08
N VAL A 63 -7.98 4.59 19.84
CA VAL A 63 -9.20 4.04 19.23
C VAL A 63 -8.87 2.80 18.40
N ASP A 64 -9.87 1.97 18.16
CA ASP A 64 -9.82 0.87 17.19
C ASP A 64 -11.06 0.95 16.31
N CYS A 65 -10.89 1.47 15.10
CA CYS A 65 -11.97 1.65 14.13
C CYS A 65 -12.11 0.41 13.23
N ALA A 66 -13.32 0.19 12.72
CA ALA A 66 -13.59 -0.85 11.74
C ALA A 66 -12.77 -0.69 10.45
N ILE A 67 -12.54 -1.80 9.74
CA ILE A 67 -11.91 -1.82 8.41
C ILE A 67 -12.90 -1.36 7.33
N LEU A 68 -14.13 -1.86 7.40
CA LEU A 68 -15.21 -1.50 6.48
C LEU A 68 -15.84 -0.18 6.94
N MET A 69 -15.85 0.80 6.04
CA MET A 69 -16.42 2.13 6.27
C MET A 69 -17.41 2.47 5.16
N ASN A 70 -18.31 3.42 5.45
CA ASN A 70 -19.21 3.95 4.44
C ASN A 70 -18.40 4.52 3.25
N PRO A 71 -18.72 4.17 1.99
CA PRO A 71 -17.99 4.65 0.80
C PRO A 71 -17.84 6.16 0.71
N GLN A 72 -18.80 6.92 1.25
CA GLN A 72 -18.74 8.39 1.26
C GLN A 72 -17.52 8.92 2.03
N THR A 73 -16.99 8.17 3.01
CA THR A 73 -15.73 8.52 3.67
C THR A 73 -14.56 8.56 2.68
N TRP A 74 -14.53 7.65 1.71
CA TRP A 74 -13.47 7.56 0.69
C TRP A 74 -13.67 8.54 -0.47
N VAL A 75 -14.92 8.92 -0.75
CA VAL A 75 -15.22 10.05 -1.65
C VAL A 75 -14.74 11.36 -1.01
N ALA A 76 -15.18 11.64 0.23
CA ALA A 76 -14.90 12.89 0.92
C ALA A 76 -13.40 13.10 1.20
N SER A 77 -12.66 12.02 1.45
CA SER A 77 -11.20 12.07 1.64
C SER A 77 -10.42 12.08 0.32
N GLY A 78 -11.08 11.99 -0.84
CA GLY A 78 -10.45 12.00 -2.15
C GLY A 78 -9.84 10.67 -2.60
N HIS A 79 -9.85 9.62 -1.77
CA HIS A 79 -9.25 8.33 -2.11
C HIS A 79 -9.86 7.68 -3.36
N LEU A 80 -11.17 7.81 -3.57
CA LEU A 80 -11.79 7.26 -4.78
C LEU A 80 -11.46 8.04 -6.05
N GLY A 81 -11.06 9.32 -5.92
CA GLY A 81 -10.73 10.19 -7.05
C GLY A 81 -9.24 10.29 -7.36
N GLY A 82 -8.36 10.15 -6.36
CA GLY A 82 -6.93 10.43 -6.50
C GLY A 82 -5.98 9.41 -5.86
N PHE A 83 -6.47 8.34 -5.22
CA PHE A 83 -5.61 7.28 -4.70
C PHE A 83 -5.43 6.17 -5.75
N SER A 84 -4.68 6.51 -6.79
CA SER A 84 -4.45 5.65 -7.95
C SER A 84 -3.03 5.72 -8.48
N ASP A 85 -2.56 4.60 -9.03
CA ASP A 85 -1.28 4.52 -9.72
C ASP A 85 -1.49 4.63 -11.25
N PRO A 86 -0.57 5.30 -11.98
CA PRO A 86 -0.60 5.34 -13.44
C PRO A 86 -0.11 4.00 -13.99
N LEU A 87 -1.00 3.22 -14.61
CA LEU A 87 -0.69 1.90 -15.16
C LEU A 87 -0.64 1.88 -16.68
N MET A 88 0.27 1.07 -17.20
CA MET A 88 0.30 0.65 -18.61
C MET A 88 0.58 -0.84 -18.74
N ASP A 89 0.03 -1.48 -19.77
CA ASP A 89 0.26 -2.89 -20.07
C ASP A 89 1.15 -3.01 -21.31
N CYS A 90 2.10 -3.94 -21.32
CA CYS A 90 2.78 -4.32 -22.56
C CYS A 90 1.81 -5.11 -23.45
N ARG A 91 1.60 -4.68 -24.70
CA ARG A 91 0.66 -5.37 -25.62
C ARG A 91 1.17 -6.74 -26.09
N GLU A 92 2.46 -7.01 -25.91
CA GLU A 92 3.12 -8.22 -26.40
C GLU A 92 3.16 -9.34 -25.35
N CYS A 93 3.53 -9.02 -24.10
CA CYS A 93 3.59 -10.01 -23.01
C CYS A 93 2.46 -9.87 -21.98
N HIS A 94 1.60 -8.84 -22.09
CA HIS A 94 0.49 -8.54 -21.19
C HIS A 94 0.89 -8.25 -19.73
N GLU A 95 2.17 -8.03 -19.47
CA GLU A 95 2.65 -7.63 -18.16
C GLU A 95 2.33 -6.17 -17.88
N ARG A 96 2.09 -5.87 -16.60
CA ARG A 96 1.59 -4.58 -16.13
C ARG A 96 2.70 -3.83 -15.42
N PHE A 97 2.84 -2.57 -15.76
CA PHE A 97 3.86 -1.69 -15.21
C PHE A 97 3.21 -0.44 -14.67
N ARG A 98 3.75 0.08 -13.57
CA ARG A 98 3.49 1.47 -13.22
C ARG A 98 4.36 2.35 -14.12
N ALA A 99 3.72 3.30 -14.79
CA ALA A 99 4.38 4.17 -15.77
C ALA A 99 5.45 5.04 -15.10
N ASP A 100 5.15 5.59 -13.92
CA ASP A 100 6.10 6.37 -13.13
C ASP A 100 7.40 5.59 -12.84
N LYS A 101 7.25 4.37 -12.33
CA LYS A 101 8.36 3.52 -11.92
C LYS A 101 9.17 3.03 -13.10
N LEU A 102 8.49 2.70 -14.20
CA LEU A 102 9.15 2.31 -15.45
C LEU A 102 10.06 3.44 -15.97
N ILE A 103 9.60 4.69 -15.88
CA ILE A 103 10.39 5.86 -16.26
C ILE A 103 11.56 6.07 -15.29
N GLU A 104 11.31 6.03 -13.98
CA GLU A 104 12.36 6.18 -12.96
C GLU A 104 13.48 5.16 -13.11
N ASP A 105 13.12 3.88 -13.28
CA ASP A 105 14.08 2.79 -13.42
C ASP A 105 14.90 2.95 -14.71
N TYR A 106 14.24 3.28 -15.84
CA TYR A 106 14.92 3.56 -17.10
C TYR A 106 15.89 4.74 -16.99
N CYS A 107 15.47 5.84 -16.36
CA CYS A 107 16.32 7.02 -16.16
C CYS A 107 17.52 6.71 -15.26
N GLY A 108 17.32 5.94 -14.19
CA GLY A 108 18.39 5.50 -13.30
C GLY A 108 19.43 4.62 -14.02
N GLU A 109 18.99 3.70 -14.88
CA GLU A 109 19.86 2.81 -15.64
C GLU A 109 20.63 3.53 -16.76
N ASN A 110 20.03 4.57 -17.36
CA ASN A 110 20.61 5.32 -18.49
C ASN A 110 21.29 6.64 -18.07
N GLY A 111 21.36 6.94 -16.78
CA GLY A 111 21.98 8.16 -16.26
C GLY A 111 21.26 9.45 -16.65
N ILE A 112 19.94 9.39 -16.86
CA ILE A 112 19.11 10.54 -17.20
C ILE A 112 18.69 11.24 -15.91
N GLU A 113 19.10 12.49 -15.72
CA GLU A 113 18.67 13.28 -14.56
C GLU A 113 17.24 13.80 -14.74
N LEU A 114 16.34 13.34 -13.88
CA LEU A 114 14.98 13.84 -13.77
C LEU A 114 14.98 15.15 -12.98
N LYS A 115 14.50 16.24 -13.59
CA LYS A 115 14.43 17.58 -12.96
C LYS A 115 13.37 17.65 -11.85
N GLU A 116 12.37 16.79 -11.92
CA GLU A 116 11.27 16.68 -10.99
C GLU A 116 10.86 15.22 -10.84
N SER A 117 10.14 14.90 -9.77
CA SER A 117 9.63 13.54 -9.56
C SER A 117 8.57 13.21 -10.60
N VAL A 118 8.65 12.01 -11.18
CA VAL A 118 7.70 11.52 -12.18
C VAL A 118 6.29 11.42 -11.61
N ASP A 119 6.14 11.26 -10.29
CA ASP A 119 4.84 11.26 -9.60
C ASP A 119 4.04 12.56 -9.80
N ALA A 120 4.70 13.67 -10.17
CA ALA A 120 4.07 14.94 -10.45
C ALA A 120 3.62 15.11 -11.92
N TRP A 121 3.99 14.17 -12.81
CA TRP A 121 3.69 14.26 -14.24
C TRP A 121 2.24 13.91 -14.56
N SER A 122 1.70 14.51 -15.61
CA SER A 122 0.44 14.09 -16.22
C SER A 122 0.62 12.75 -16.97
N GLN A 123 -0.50 12.09 -17.27
CA GLN A 123 -0.48 10.86 -18.06
C GLN A 123 0.08 11.08 -19.46
N GLU A 124 -0.22 12.23 -20.06
CA GLU A 124 0.30 12.64 -21.36
C GLU A 124 1.81 12.81 -21.30
N GLN A 125 2.33 13.52 -20.28
CA GLN A 125 3.78 13.70 -20.10
C GLN A 125 4.51 12.37 -19.93
N MET A 126 3.98 11.46 -19.10
CA MET A 126 4.55 10.12 -18.93
C MET A 126 4.52 9.33 -20.24
N LYS A 127 3.41 9.38 -20.98
CA LYS A 127 3.26 8.67 -22.25
C LYS A 127 4.24 9.19 -23.30
N GLU A 128 4.31 10.51 -23.47
CA GLU A 128 5.24 11.17 -24.40
C GLU A 128 6.68 10.78 -24.09
N PHE A 129 7.06 10.78 -22.81
CA PHE A 129 8.40 10.39 -22.39
C PHE A 129 8.73 8.93 -22.75
N VAL A 130 7.80 8.00 -22.51
CA VAL A 130 7.95 6.57 -22.84
C VAL A 130 8.12 6.37 -24.35
N GLU A 131 7.35 7.11 -25.16
CA GLU A 131 7.41 7.03 -26.62
C GLU A 131 8.68 7.66 -27.19
N GLU A 132 9.07 8.85 -26.72
CA GLU A 132 10.27 9.58 -27.17
C GLU A 132 11.55 8.79 -26.88
N HIS A 133 11.68 8.26 -25.68
CA HIS A 133 12.86 7.51 -25.26
C HIS A 133 12.81 6.04 -25.70
N ARG A 134 11.71 5.61 -26.34
CA ARG A 134 11.43 4.23 -26.73
C ARG A 134 11.78 3.28 -25.58
N ILE A 135 11.21 3.49 -24.40
CA ILE A 135 11.53 2.66 -23.23
C ILE A 135 11.14 1.21 -23.55
N PRO A 136 12.05 0.23 -23.37
CA PRO A 136 11.73 -1.18 -23.59
C PRO A 136 10.93 -1.74 -22.40
N CYS A 137 10.03 -2.68 -22.68
CA CYS A 137 9.42 -3.52 -21.65
C CYS A 137 10.52 -4.31 -20.93
N PRO A 138 10.63 -4.22 -19.59
CA PRO A 138 11.65 -4.93 -18.83
C PRO A 138 11.62 -6.46 -19.02
N SER A 139 10.44 -6.99 -19.35
CA SER A 139 10.22 -8.45 -19.41
C SER A 139 10.43 -9.05 -20.79
N CYS A 140 10.14 -8.32 -21.86
CA CYS A 140 10.23 -8.84 -23.24
C CYS A 140 11.03 -7.97 -24.22
N GLY A 141 11.49 -6.80 -23.79
CA GLY A 141 12.28 -5.87 -24.60
C GLY A 141 11.50 -5.14 -25.71
N LYS A 142 10.19 -5.33 -25.82
CA LYS A 142 9.32 -4.66 -26.81
C LYS A 142 8.91 -3.27 -26.31
N HIS A 143 8.59 -2.37 -27.23
CA HIS A 143 8.25 -0.96 -26.91
C HIS A 143 6.76 -0.64 -27.08
N ASN A 144 5.91 -1.68 -27.11
CA ASN A 144 4.50 -1.55 -27.43
C ASN A 144 3.66 -1.61 -26.16
N PHE A 145 3.26 -0.44 -25.64
CA PHE A 145 2.44 -0.32 -24.44
C PHE A 145 1.02 0.15 -24.76
N THR A 146 0.09 -0.08 -23.84
CA THR A 146 -1.23 0.55 -23.85
C THR A 146 -1.14 2.01 -23.40
N ASP A 147 -2.22 2.76 -23.59
CA ASP A 147 -2.37 4.06 -22.93
C ASP A 147 -2.32 3.90 -21.40
N ILE A 148 -1.90 4.98 -20.73
CA ILE A 148 -1.84 5.04 -19.27
C ILE A 148 -3.25 5.20 -18.72
N ARG A 149 -3.60 4.39 -17.71
CA ARG A 149 -4.88 4.46 -17.00
C ARG A 149 -4.67 4.61 -15.50
N GLN A 150 -5.55 5.34 -14.82
CA GLN A 150 -5.56 5.39 -13.35
C GLN A 150 -6.11 4.08 -12.79
N PHE A 151 -5.34 3.44 -11.92
CA PHE A 151 -5.80 2.25 -11.20
C PHE A 151 -5.96 2.55 -9.72
N ASN A 152 -7.20 2.50 -9.24
CA ASN A 152 -7.48 2.74 -7.83
C ASN A 152 -6.87 1.62 -6.95
N LEU A 153 -6.09 2.03 -5.95
CA LEU A 153 -5.38 1.11 -5.07
C LEU A 153 -6.23 0.57 -3.92
N MET A 154 -7.50 0.98 -3.78
CA MET A 154 -8.39 0.44 -2.76
C MET A 154 -8.93 -0.93 -3.18
N PHE A 155 -8.94 -1.88 -2.25
CA PHE A 155 -9.66 -3.13 -2.46
C PHE A 155 -11.16 -2.89 -2.38
N LYS A 156 -11.84 -3.16 -3.50
CA LYS A 156 -13.29 -3.13 -3.61
C LYS A 156 -13.87 -4.48 -3.18
N THR A 157 -14.96 -4.45 -2.41
CA THR A 157 -15.77 -5.62 -2.07
C THR A 157 -17.26 -5.22 -2.01
N PHE A 158 -18.14 -6.15 -1.71
CA PHE A 158 -19.58 -5.96 -1.66
C PHE A 158 -20.14 -6.37 -0.30
N GLN A 159 -21.00 -5.53 0.28
CA GLN A 159 -21.69 -5.76 1.53
C GLN A 159 -23.17 -6.05 1.25
N GLY A 160 -23.56 -7.33 1.29
CA GLY A 160 -24.94 -7.74 1.06
C GLY A 160 -25.02 -9.17 0.53
N VAL A 161 -26.24 -9.62 0.28
CA VAL A 161 -26.51 -10.96 -0.29
C VAL A 161 -26.27 -10.98 -1.80
N THR A 162 -26.40 -9.83 -2.46
CA THR A 162 -26.24 -9.67 -3.91
C THR A 162 -25.15 -8.67 -4.22
N GLU A 163 -24.34 -8.94 -5.25
CA GLU A 163 -23.30 -8.05 -5.76
C GLU A 163 -23.93 -6.92 -6.61
N ASP A 164 -24.69 -6.02 -5.97
CA ASP A 164 -25.24 -4.84 -6.64
C ASP A 164 -24.34 -3.60 -6.40
N ALA A 165 -24.46 -2.58 -7.26
CA ALA A 165 -23.65 -1.36 -7.12
C ALA A 165 -23.89 -0.60 -5.80
N LYS A 166 -25.04 -0.81 -5.15
CA LYS A 166 -25.39 -0.18 -3.87
C LYS A 166 -24.69 -0.83 -2.68
N SER A 167 -24.25 -2.07 -2.81
CA SER A 167 -23.51 -2.83 -1.80
C SER A 167 -22.01 -2.58 -1.81
N VAL A 168 -21.47 -1.79 -2.74
CA VAL A 168 -20.02 -1.60 -2.85
C VAL A 168 -19.44 -0.96 -1.58
N VAL A 169 -18.46 -1.63 -0.98
CA VAL A 169 -17.65 -1.12 0.12
C VAL A 169 -16.16 -1.38 -0.15
N TYR A 170 -15.28 -0.78 0.65
CA TYR A 170 -13.85 -0.87 0.43
C TYR A 170 -13.14 -1.28 1.71
N LEU A 171 -12.04 -2.03 1.55
CA LEU A 171 -11.07 -2.20 2.63
C LEU A 171 -10.25 -0.90 2.74
N ARG A 172 -10.10 -0.40 3.98
CA ARG A 172 -9.39 0.87 4.20
C ARG A 172 -7.93 0.83 3.72
N PRO A 173 -7.44 1.84 2.98
CA PRO A 173 -6.04 1.95 2.56
C PRO A 173 -5.12 2.55 3.63
N GLU A 174 -5.70 3.06 4.71
CA GLU A 174 -5.05 3.67 5.86
C GLU A 174 -5.97 3.63 7.10
N THR A 175 -5.43 3.95 8.28
CA THR A 175 -6.18 3.98 9.55
C THR A 175 -6.75 5.36 9.90
N ALA A 176 -6.29 6.44 9.26
CA ALA A 176 -6.56 7.82 9.66
C ALA A 176 -8.04 8.22 9.53
N GLN A 177 -8.74 7.77 8.49
CA GLN A 177 -10.15 8.12 8.29
C GLN A 177 -11.05 7.70 9.44
N GLY A 178 -10.76 6.55 10.08
CA GLY A 178 -11.48 6.10 11.28
C GLY A 178 -11.35 7.06 12.45
N ILE A 179 -10.17 7.68 12.60
CA ILE A 179 -9.91 8.72 13.61
C ILE A 179 -10.70 9.99 13.29
N PHE A 180 -10.66 10.45 12.03
CA PHE A 180 -11.33 11.70 11.64
C PHE A 180 -12.85 11.64 11.85
N VAL A 181 -13.50 10.55 11.44
CA VAL A 181 -14.96 10.40 11.62
C VAL A 181 -15.35 10.32 13.10
N ASN A 182 -14.45 9.89 13.97
CA ASN A 182 -14.67 9.78 15.41
C ASN A 182 -14.13 10.95 16.23
N PHE A 183 -13.51 11.96 15.62
CA PHE A 183 -12.84 13.06 16.34
C PHE A 183 -13.72 13.67 17.44
N LYS A 184 -14.96 14.06 17.10
CA LYS A 184 -15.90 14.65 18.08
C LYS A 184 -16.32 13.68 19.18
N ASN A 185 -16.52 12.40 18.84
CA ASN A 185 -16.87 11.38 19.83
C ASN A 185 -15.74 11.21 20.86
N VAL A 186 -14.51 11.04 20.36
CA VAL A 186 -13.31 10.84 21.19
C VAL A 186 -13.02 12.08 22.02
N GLN A 187 -13.02 13.27 21.42
CA GLN A 187 -12.77 14.53 22.15
C GLN A 187 -13.74 14.70 23.32
N ARG A 188 -15.03 14.44 23.08
CA ARG A 188 -16.09 14.58 24.09
C ARG A 188 -15.94 13.57 25.23
N THR A 189 -15.74 12.29 24.92
CA THR A 189 -15.70 11.22 25.94
C THR A 189 -14.40 11.24 26.75
N SER A 190 -13.28 11.60 26.12
CA SER A 190 -11.97 11.75 26.78
C SER A 190 -11.76 13.12 27.43
N ARG A 191 -12.69 14.07 27.22
CA ARG A 191 -12.63 15.46 27.73
C ARG A 191 -11.34 16.19 27.38
N LYS A 192 -10.74 15.88 26.23
CA LYS A 192 -9.49 16.50 25.78
C LYS A 192 -9.73 17.92 25.22
N LYS A 193 -8.81 18.83 25.54
CA LYS A 193 -8.67 20.12 24.87
C LYS A 193 -7.56 20.02 23.82
N ILE A 194 -7.66 20.83 22.77
CA ILE A 194 -6.63 20.90 21.73
C ILE A 194 -5.37 21.58 22.32
N PRO A 195 -4.15 21.10 22.00
CA PRO A 195 -3.84 19.93 21.16
C PRO A 195 -3.94 18.60 21.91
N PHE A 196 -4.42 17.56 21.21
CA PHE A 196 -4.43 16.18 21.66
C PHE A 196 -4.33 15.22 20.47
N GLY A 197 -3.77 14.03 20.66
CA GLY A 197 -3.64 13.02 19.61
C GLY A 197 -4.60 11.85 19.78
N ILE A 198 -4.93 11.19 18.67
CA ILE A 198 -5.68 9.94 18.65
C ILE A 198 -4.82 8.91 17.91
N GLY A 199 -4.44 7.84 18.59
CA GLY A 199 -3.66 6.73 18.04
C GLY A 199 -4.54 5.54 17.70
N GLN A 200 -4.17 4.82 16.63
CA GLN A 200 -4.77 3.55 16.24
C GLN A 200 -3.68 2.64 15.69
N ILE A 201 -3.70 1.36 16.08
CA ILE A 201 -2.97 0.30 15.37
C ILE A 201 -4.01 -0.62 14.75
N GLY A 202 -3.86 -0.94 13.47
CA GLY A 202 -4.72 -1.90 12.81
C GLY A 202 -4.39 -2.05 11.34
N LYS A 203 -4.94 -3.09 10.72
CA LYS A 203 -4.64 -3.42 9.32
C LYS A 203 -5.07 -2.34 8.33
N ALA A 204 -4.30 -2.20 7.26
CA ALA A 204 -4.64 -1.43 6.06
C ALA A 204 -4.32 -2.27 4.80
N PHE A 205 -4.98 -1.93 3.69
CA PHE A 205 -4.93 -2.72 2.48
C PHE A 205 -4.68 -1.84 1.26
N ARG A 206 -3.69 -2.20 0.44
CA ARG A 206 -3.38 -1.48 -0.81
C ARG A 206 -3.24 -2.50 -1.93
N ASN A 207 -3.97 -2.32 -3.01
CA ASN A 207 -3.98 -3.22 -4.16
C ASN A 207 -2.75 -3.00 -5.03
N GLU A 208 -1.57 -3.17 -4.41
CA GLU A 208 -0.26 -2.99 -5.01
C GLU A 208 -0.06 -3.99 -6.16
N ILE A 209 0.43 -3.47 -7.29
CA ILE A 209 0.57 -4.23 -8.53
C ILE A 209 2.00 -4.72 -8.69
N THR A 210 2.98 -3.88 -8.34
CA THR A 210 4.39 -4.21 -8.53
C THR A 210 4.85 -5.21 -7.46
N PRO A 211 5.53 -6.30 -7.83
CA PRO A 211 6.18 -7.17 -6.86
C PRO A 211 7.20 -6.37 -6.06
N GLY A 212 7.16 -6.48 -4.73
CA GLY A 212 8.11 -5.77 -3.87
C GLY A 212 9.17 -6.66 -3.26
N ASN A 213 10.22 -6.02 -2.78
CA ASN A 213 11.23 -6.65 -1.92
C ASN A 213 10.57 -7.04 -0.59
N PHE A 214 10.22 -8.31 -0.42
CA PHE A 214 9.77 -8.86 0.86
C PHE A 214 8.61 -8.07 1.50
N THR A 215 8.67 -7.74 2.80
CA THR A 215 7.62 -7.00 3.51
C THR A 215 7.59 -5.50 3.21
N PHE A 216 8.41 -4.97 2.30
CA PHE A 216 8.43 -3.53 1.97
C PHE A 216 7.29 -3.11 1.05
N ARG A 217 6.75 -4.01 0.22
CA ARG A 217 5.48 -3.78 -0.50
C ARG A 217 4.57 -4.98 -0.29
N THR A 218 3.46 -4.75 0.38
CA THR A 218 2.49 -5.78 0.73
C THR A 218 1.08 -5.27 0.50
N ARG A 219 0.16 -6.18 0.21
CA ARG A 219 -1.25 -5.84 -0.03
C ARG A 219 -2.05 -5.67 1.25
N GLU A 220 -1.56 -6.26 2.34
CA GLU A 220 -2.14 -6.23 3.67
C GLU A 220 -1.00 -6.04 4.67
N PHE A 221 -1.10 -5.00 5.51
CA PHE A 221 -0.08 -4.68 6.51
C PHE A 221 -0.68 -4.01 7.74
N GLU A 222 0.13 -3.95 8.79
CA GLU A 222 -0.16 -3.27 10.07
C GLU A 222 1.14 -2.77 10.69
#